data_AF-A0A9W3SEZ3-F1
#
_entry.id   AF-A0A9W3SEZ3-F1
#
_cell.length_a   1.000
_cell.length_b   1.000
_cell.length_c   1.000
_cell.angle_alpha   90.00
_cell.angle_beta   90.00
_cell.angle_gamma   90.00
#
_symmetry.space_group_name_H-M   'P 1'
#
loop_
_entity.id
_entity.type
_entity.pdbx_description
1 polymer ?
#
loop_
_entity_poly.entity_id
_entity_poly.type
_entity_poly.pdbx_seq_one_letter_code
_entity_poly.pdbx_strand_id
1 'polypeptide(L)'
;MKKALSLLTVSALSIGMLSACGPKDSGKKEESKAKKDYDLLVWEDEKKGVGLEPAVKSFEKKYNVKVKVEEVQMTKQIEKLRLDGPAGTGPDVVTLPHDHIGNAVTEGVVRRFVL
;
A
#
# COMPACT_ATOMS: atom_id res chain seq x y z
N MET A 1 23.80 2.92 -65.00
CA MET A 1 23.86 1.65 -64.25
C MET A 1 24.69 1.84 -63.00
N LYS A 2 24.41 1.06 -61.96
CA LYS A 2 24.98 0.99 -60.59
C LYS A 2 24.55 2.06 -59.56
N LYS A 3 23.51 1.64 -58.79
CA LYS A 3 23.20 1.90 -57.36
C LYS A 3 22.50 3.25 -57.08
N ALA A 4 21.17 3.36 -56.94
CA ALA A 4 20.17 2.63 -56.14
C ALA A 4 20.44 2.66 -54.63
N LEU A 5 19.34 2.82 -53.87
CA LEU A 5 19.16 3.15 -52.45
C LEU A 5 19.35 4.65 -52.12
N SER A 6 18.41 5.36 -51.50
CA SER A 6 17.21 4.92 -50.78
C SER A 6 16.27 6.11 -50.58
N LEU A 7 15.03 5.95 -51.06
CA LEU A 7 13.75 6.33 -50.43
C LEU A 7 13.73 7.53 -49.47
N LEU A 8 13.09 8.64 -49.87
CA LEU A 8 11.67 8.96 -49.60
C LEU A 8 11.45 9.71 -48.26
N THR A 9 11.22 11.01 -48.43
CA THR A 9 10.15 11.82 -47.80
C THR A 9 10.12 12.10 -46.31
N VAL A 10 10.31 13.39 -46.01
CA VAL A 10 9.33 14.30 -45.37
C VAL A 10 8.62 13.77 -44.12
N SER A 11 9.00 14.32 -42.98
CA SER A 11 8.03 14.83 -41.99
C SER A 11 8.72 15.84 -41.09
N ALA A 12 8.61 17.11 -41.45
CA ALA A 12 8.68 18.19 -40.50
C ALA A 12 7.43 18.10 -39.63
N LEU A 13 7.54 18.05 -38.30
CA LEU A 13 6.44 18.43 -37.42
C LEU A 13 6.95 18.87 -36.03
N SER A 14 6.74 20.16 -35.77
CA SER A 14 6.43 20.78 -34.48
C SER A 14 7.47 20.77 -33.34
N ILE A 15 8.24 21.85 -33.32
CA ILE A 15 8.52 22.61 -32.08
C ILE A 15 7.18 23.14 -31.57
N GLY A 16 6.76 22.71 -30.39
CA GLY A 16 5.59 23.22 -29.68
C GLY A 16 5.90 23.35 -28.19
N MET A 17 6.26 24.55 -27.77
CA MET A 17 6.36 24.95 -26.38
C MET A 17 5.02 24.73 -25.68
N LEU A 18 5.01 24.00 -24.56
CA LEU A 18 4.09 24.28 -23.46
C LEU A 18 4.76 23.91 -22.14
N SER A 19 5.39 24.94 -21.57
CA SER A 19 5.50 25.06 -20.12
C SER A 19 4.11 24.85 -19.51
N ALA A 20 3.98 23.80 -18.71
CA ALA A 20 2.90 23.66 -17.75
C ALA A 20 3.50 23.32 -16.38
N CYS A 21 4.35 24.21 -15.86
CA CYS A 21 4.31 24.50 -14.43
C CYS A 21 3.01 25.26 -14.18
N GLY A 22 1.98 24.54 -13.77
CA GLY A 22 0.78 25.10 -13.15
C GLY A 22 0.60 24.41 -11.79
N PRO A 23 0.23 25.12 -10.71
CA PRO A 23 -0.11 24.50 -9.45
C PRO A 23 -1.42 23.74 -9.66
N LYS A 24 -1.32 22.46 -10.01
CA LYS A 24 -2.46 21.56 -9.99
C LYS A 24 -2.46 20.94 -8.61
N ASP A 25 -3.24 21.58 -7.75
CA ASP A 25 -3.87 21.01 -6.57
C ASP A 25 -3.88 19.49 -6.72
N SER A 26 -3.02 18.83 -5.95
CA SER A 26 -2.91 17.38 -5.95
C SER A 26 -4.21 16.90 -5.39
N GLY A 27 -5.16 16.68 -6.30
CA GLY A 27 -6.50 16.23 -6.03
C GLY A 27 -6.38 15.18 -4.96
N LYS A 28 -6.92 15.54 -3.80
CA LYS A 28 -7.16 14.62 -2.71
C LYS A 28 -7.83 13.43 -3.38
N LYS A 29 -7.09 12.34 -3.60
CA LYS A 29 -7.70 11.04 -3.78
C LYS A 29 -8.45 10.86 -2.47
N GLU A 30 -9.71 11.26 -2.46
CA GLU A 30 -10.67 10.69 -1.55
C GLU A 30 -10.64 9.20 -1.88
N GLU A 31 -9.75 8.50 -1.17
CA GLU A 31 -9.94 7.10 -0.88
C GLU A 31 -11.38 7.01 -0.37
N SER A 32 -12.26 6.53 -1.24
CA SER A 32 -13.56 6.03 -0.85
C SER A 32 -13.28 4.83 0.05
N LYS A 33 -12.95 5.08 1.32
CA LYS A 33 -12.88 4.06 2.34
C LYS A 33 -14.27 3.44 2.36
N ALA A 34 -14.38 2.24 1.79
CA ALA A 34 -15.54 1.40 1.99
C ALA A 34 -15.82 1.39 3.50
N LYS A 35 -17.09 1.57 3.88
CA LYS A 35 -17.48 1.70 5.28
C LYS A 35 -17.15 0.38 5.99
N LYS A 36 -16.00 0.32 6.67
CA LYS A 36 -15.55 -0.84 7.43
C LYS A 36 -16.45 -0.96 8.67
N ASP A 37 -16.78 -2.19 9.05
CA ASP A 37 -17.58 -2.49 10.25
C ASP A 37 -16.71 -2.65 11.50
N TYR A 38 -15.42 -2.32 11.41
CA TYR A 38 -14.41 -2.37 12.46
C TYR A 38 -13.57 -1.07 12.43
N ASP A 39 -12.94 -0.75 13.55
CA ASP A 39 -12.09 0.44 13.71
C ASP A 39 -10.60 0.14 13.47
N LEU A 40 -10.15 -1.06 13.83
CA LEU A 40 -8.77 -1.52 13.66
C LEU A 40 -8.73 -2.89 13.00
N LEU A 41 -7.89 -3.04 11.97
CA LEU A 41 -7.54 -4.33 11.36
C LEU A 41 -6.16 -4.77 11.87
N VAL A 42 -6.12 -5.98 12.43
CA VAL A 42 -4.88 -6.63 12.88
C VAL A 42 -4.64 -7.87 12.04
N TRP A 43 -3.45 -8.00 11.47
CA TRP A 43 -3.01 -9.24 10.84
C TRP A 43 -2.13 -10.04 11.78
N GLU A 44 -2.46 -11.32 11.93
CA GLU A 44 -1.70 -12.30 12.69
C GLU A 44 -1.44 -13.54 11.83
N ASP A 45 -0.45 -14.36 12.19
CA ASP A 45 -0.19 -15.62 11.50
C ASP A 45 -1.37 -16.60 11.62
N GLU A 46 -1.43 -17.54 10.69
CA GLU A 46 -2.43 -18.59 10.71
C GLU A 46 -2.39 -19.39 12.02
N LYS A 47 -3.57 -19.64 12.59
CA LYS A 47 -3.79 -20.38 13.83
C LYS A 47 -3.21 -19.72 15.08
N LYS A 48 -2.70 -18.48 14.99
CA LYS A 48 -2.15 -17.74 16.13
C LYS A 48 -3.05 -16.59 16.59
N GLY A 49 -4.13 -16.28 15.88
CA GLY A 49 -5.08 -15.22 16.24
C GLY A 49 -5.71 -15.41 17.62
N VAL A 50 -5.89 -16.66 18.06
CA VAL A 50 -6.40 -17.01 19.40
C VAL A 50 -5.57 -16.39 20.54
N GLY A 51 -4.27 -16.20 20.33
CA GLY A 51 -3.37 -15.57 21.30
C GLY A 51 -3.68 -14.09 21.54
N LEU A 52 -4.34 -13.42 20.59
CA LEU A 52 -4.71 -12.02 20.68
C LEU A 52 -6.05 -11.79 21.37
N GLU A 53 -6.91 -12.81 21.55
CA GLU A 53 -8.25 -12.61 22.10
C GLU A 53 -8.30 -11.86 23.44
N PRO A 54 -7.47 -12.20 24.45
CA PRO A 54 -7.53 -11.48 25.74
C PRO A 54 -7.10 -10.01 25.59
N ALA A 55 -6.12 -9.74 24.73
CA ALA A 55 -5.62 -8.40 24.45
C ALA A 55 -6.67 -7.57 23.69
N VAL A 56 -7.28 -8.15 22.65
CA VAL A 56 -8.36 -7.54 21.87
C VAL A 56 -9.53 -7.19 22.78
N LYS A 57 -10.06 -8.16 23.55
CA LYS A 57 -11.19 -7.92 24.48
C LYS A 57 -10.90 -6.79 25.47
N SER A 58 -9.68 -6.74 26.00
CA SER A 58 -9.27 -5.68 26.93
C SER A 58 -9.15 -4.32 26.25
N PHE A 59 -8.61 -4.27 25.03
CA PHE A 59 -8.43 -3.06 24.24
C PHE A 59 -9.78 -2.48 23.80
N GLU A 60 -10.66 -3.30 23.24
CA GLU A 60 -12.02 -2.92 22.83
C GLU A 60 -12.81 -2.34 24.01
N LYS A 61 -12.78 -3.00 25.18
CA LYS A 61 -13.45 -2.51 26.38
C LYS A 61 -12.89 -1.18 26.88
N LYS A 62 -11.57 -1.01 26.83
CA LYS A 62 -10.91 0.20 27.34
C LYS A 62 -11.16 1.42 26.45
N TYR A 63 -11.15 1.23 25.13
CA TYR A 63 -11.18 2.33 24.17
C TYR A 63 -12.50 2.44 23.40
N ASN A 64 -13.45 1.54 23.64
CA ASN A 64 -14.75 1.48 22.96
C ASN A 64 -14.59 1.47 21.43
N VAL A 65 -13.77 0.54 20.95
CA VAL A 65 -13.49 0.28 19.53
C VAL A 65 -13.78 -1.17 19.19
N LYS A 66 -13.94 -1.48 17.90
CA LYS A 66 -14.02 -2.84 17.37
C LYS A 66 -12.75 -3.21 16.61
N VAL A 67 -12.11 -4.30 17.00
CA VAL A 67 -10.89 -4.82 16.38
C VAL A 67 -11.24 -6.07 15.57
N LYS A 68 -10.87 -6.06 14.29
CA LYS A 68 -10.91 -7.24 13.43
C LYS A 68 -9.53 -7.88 13.39
N VAL A 69 -9.42 -9.13 13.81
CA VAL A 69 -8.21 -9.95 13.58
C VAL A 69 -8.43 -10.77 12.31
N GLU A 70 -7.48 -10.71 11.39
CA GLU A 70 -7.46 -11.51 10.17
C GLU A 70 -6.19 -12.35 10.16
N GLU A 71 -6.36 -13.67 10.04
CA GLU A 71 -5.23 -14.58 9.95
C GLU A 71 -4.69 -14.59 8.51
N VAL A 72 -3.42 -14.26 8.37
CA VAL A 72 -2.70 -14.19 7.09
C VAL A 72 -1.38 -14.91 7.26
N GLN A 73 -1.12 -15.91 6.42
CA GLN A 73 0.12 -16.69 6.46
C GLN A 73 1.35 -15.76 6.48
N MET A 74 2.19 -15.90 7.50
CA MET A 74 3.33 -15.01 7.75
C MET A 74 4.23 -14.79 6.53
N THR A 75 4.45 -15.83 5.73
CA THR A 75 5.28 -15.79 4.51
C THR A 75 4.68 -14.95 3.38
N LYS A 76 3.37 -14.71 3.41
CA LYS A 76 2.59 -13.96 2.41
C LYS A 76 2.25 -12.54 2.82
N GLN A 77 2.42 -12.19 4.09
CA GLN A 77 2.01 -10.88 4.60
C GLN A 77 2.74 -9.71 3.94
N ILE A 78 4.06 -9.81 3.70
CA ILE A 78 4.80 -8.72 3.03
C ILE A 78 4.31 -8.53 1.59
N GLU A 79 4.10 -9.62 0.85
CA GLU A 79 3.53 -9.57 -0.51
C GLU A 79 2.15 -8.90 -0.49
N LYS A 80 1.29 -9.30 0.46
CA LYS A 80 -0.04 -8.73 0.64
C LYS A 80 -0.01 -7.26 1.04
N LEU A 81 0.92 -6.85 1.92
CA LEU A 81 1.13 -5.45 2.32
C LEU A 81 1.51 -4.55 1.15
N ARG A 82 2.32 -5.04 0.20
CA ARG A 82 2.69 -4.30 -1.01
C ARG A 82 1.49 -3.99 -1.90
N LEU A 83 0.46 -4.84 -1.87
CA LEU A 83 -0.78 -4.67 -2.62
C LEU A 83 -1.79 -3.83 -1.83
N ASP A 84 -2.05 -4.21 -0.58
CA ASP A 84 -3.11 -3.66 0.25
C ASP A 84 -2.73 -2.33 0.91
N GLY A 85 -1.44 -2.10 1.17
CA GLY A 85 -0.92 -0.86 1.76
C GLY A 85 -1.26 0.36 0.90
N PRO A 86 -0.79 0.43 -0.37
CA PRO A 86 -1.12 1.52 -1.29
C PRO A 86 -2.61 1.60 -1.68
N ALA A 87 -3.35 0.49 -1.52
CA ALA A 87 -4.79 0.43 -1.82
C ALA A 87 -5.67 0.89 -0.64
N GLY A 88 -5.09 1.19 0.54
CA GLY A 88 -5.85 1.58 1.74
C GLY A 88 -6.63 0.44 2.40
N THR A 89 -6.37 -0.81 1.98
CA THR A 89 -7.02 -2.04 2.49
C THR A 89 -6.13 -2.83 3.44
N GLY A 90 -4.89 -2.39 3.66
CA GLY A 90 -3.93 -3.03 4.56
C GLY A 90 -4.34 -2.96 6.04
N PRO A 91 -3.62 -3.70 6.90
CA PRO A 91 -3.86 -3.71 8.33
C PRO A 91 -3.33 -2.43 8.98
N ASP A 92 -3.88 -2.11 10.15
CA ASP A 92 -3.37 -1.06 11.02
C ASP A 92 -2.20 -1.59 11.87
N VAL A 93 -2.26 -2.87 12.25
CA VAL A 93 -1.22 -3.57 13.01
C VAL A 93 -0.96 -4.93 12.37
N VAL A 94 0.31 -5.31 12.23
CA VAL A 94 0.70 -6.59 11.61
C VAL A 94 1.85 -7.21 12.39
N THR A 95 1.73 -8.51 12.67
CA THR A 95 2.83 -9.32 13.20
C THR A 95 3.73 -9.74 12.05
N LEU A 96 5.03 -9.40 12.06
CA LEU A 96 5.98 -9.77 10.99
C LEU A 96 7.15 -10.62 11.54
N PRO A 97 7.82 -11.41 10.69
CA PRO A 97 9.10 -12.01 11.04
C PRO A 97 10.14 -10.94 11.39
N HIS A 98 10.94 -11.22 12.43
CA HIS A 98 11.94 -10.29 12.95
C HIS A 98 13.02 -9.90 11.90
N ASP A 99 13.27 -10.77 10.93
CA ASP A 99 14.23 -10.63 9.84
C ASP A 99 13.68 -9.88 8.62
N HIS A 100 12.35 -9.67 8.53
CA HIS A 100 11.71 -8.98 7.41
C HIS A 100 11.49 -7.48 7.66
N ILE A 101 11.63 -7.01 8.90
CA ILE A 101 11.29 -5.63 9.28
C ILE A 101 12.11 -4.57 8.52
N GLY A 102 13.40 -4.81 8.28
CA GLY A 102 14.27 -3.86 7.59
C GLY A 102 13.83 -3.59 6.16
N ASN A 103 13.47 -4.66 5.44
CA ASN A 103 12.96 -4.56 4.07
C ASN A 103 11.58 -3.88 4.06
N ALA A 104 10.69 -4.24 4.99
CA ALA A 104 9.36 -3.64 5.08
C ALA A 104 9.39 -2.11 5.31
N VAL A 105 10.33 -1.63 6.13
CA VAL A 105 10.55 -0.20 6.34
C VAL A 105 11.14 0.47 5.09
N THR A 106 12.13 -0.16 4.45
CA THR A 106 12.77 0.37 3.24
C THR A 106 11.79 0.50 2.08
N GLU A 107 10.86 -0.45 1.95
CA GLU A 107 9.79 -0.46 0.96
C GLU A 107 8.63 0.50 1.31
N GLY A 108 8.61 1.05 2.52
CA GLY A 108 7.57 1.99 2.98
C GLY A 108 6.22 1.33 3.28
N VAL A 109 6.14 0.00 3.28
CA VAL A 109 4.92 -0.75 3.61
C VAL A 109 4.67 -0.86 5.12
N VAL A 110 5.70 -0.59 5.93
CA VAL A 110 5.60 -0.38 7.38
C VAL A 110 6.27 0.95 7.72
N ARG A 111 5.66 1.71 8.64
CA ARG A 111 6.20 2.99 9.09
C ARG A 111 6.74 2.90 10.52
N ARG A 112 7.77 3.71 10.78
CA ARG A 112 8.24 3.96 12.15
C ARG A 112 7.09 4.53 12.96
N PHE A 113 6.78 3.88 14.07
CA PHE A 113 5.89 4.43 15.09
C PHE A 113 6.68 5.47 15.91
N VAL A 114 6.20 6.72 15.91
CA VAL A 114 6.74 7.81 16.73
C VAL A 114 5.64 8.20 17.69
N LEU A 115 5.92 8.10 18.98
CA LEU A 115 5.03 8.50 20.08
C LEU A 115 5.02 10.01 20.29
#